data_AF-X1N828-F1
#
_entry.id   AF-X1N828-F1
#
_cell.length_a   1.000
_cell.length_b   1.000
_cell.length_c   1.000
_cell.angle_alpha   90.00
_cell.angle_beta   90.00
_cell.angle_gamma   90.00
#
_symmetry.space_group_name_H-M   'P 1'
#
loop_
_entity.id
_entity.type
_entity.pdbx_description
1 polymer ?
#
loop_
_entity_poly.entity_id
_entity_poly.type
_entity_poly.pdbx_seq_one_letter_code
_entity_poly.pdbx_strand_id
1 'polypeptide(L)'
;MIIDELTGKPVISEELCTGCGICVHKCPFRAISIINLPQELEGRCIHRYGPNGFALYELPIPRVGKVAGLVGQNGTGKTTALEILAGNLSPNFGLQKVAPPRALNEFFKGSELQAYFARIERVKMAYKPQAIDRLSKVVRGEVGELLAKVDERNIAGDMAKALELNEVLNRNIKLLSGGELQRLAIAAAAVRDADIYYFDEPSAHLDVYQRLNAARVIRELVE
;
A
#
# COMPACT_ATOMS: atom_id res chain seq x y z
N MET A 1 10.83 30.47 -5.87
CA MET A 1 11.61 29.27 -5.49
C MET A 1 12.78 29.77 -4.66
N ILE A 2 12.96 29.23 -3.47
CA ILE A 2 14.07 29.56 -2.56
C ILE A 2 14.89 28.30 -2.29
N ILE A 3 16.17 28.44 -1.94
CA ILE A 3 16.96 27.29 -1.47
C ILE A 3 16.69 27.15 0.02
N ASP A 4 16.28 25.97 0.46
CA ASP A 4 16.21 25.62 1.87
C ASP A 4 17.64 25.40 2.38
N GLU A 5 18.08 26.24 3.32
CA GLU A 5 19.46 26.26 3.81
C GLU A 5 19.84 25.00 4.60
N LEU A 6 18.87 24.29 5.19
CA LEU A 6 19.12 23.08 5.98
C LEU A 6 19.34 21.86 5.08
N THR A 7 18.55 21.74 4.03
CA THR A 7 18.56 20.59 3.12
C THR A 7 19.39 20.83 1.87
N GLY A 8 19.71 22.09 1.55
CA GLY A 8 20.35 22.50 0.31
C GLY A 8 19.45 22.32 -0.92
N LYS A 9 18.16 22.03 -0.74
CA LYS A 9 17.22 21.72 -1.83
C LYS A 9 16.38 22.95 -2.20
N PRO A 10 16.02 23.12 -3.48
CA PRO A 10 15.07 24.14 -3.87
C PRO A 10 13.66 23.82 -3.34
N VAL A 11 12.98 24.84 -2.83
CA VAL A 11 11.60 24.80 -2.33
C VAL A 11 10.74 25.78 -3.12
N ILE A 12 9.58 25.32 -3.53
CA ILE A 12 8.55 26.09 -4.22
C ILE A 12 7.46 26.42 -3.21
N SER A 13 7.21 27.71 -2.97
CA SER A 13 6.04 28.17 -2.22
C SER A 13 4.80 27.91 -3.07
N GLU A 14 3.91 27.03 -2.59
CA GLU A 14 2.64 26.70 -3.26
C GLU A 14 1.69 27.91 -3.28
N GLU A 15 1.72 28.75 -2.25
CA GLU A 15 0.88 29.97 -2.14
C GLU A 15 1.26 31.05 -3.16
N LEU A 16 2.56 31.20 -3.45
CA LEU A 16 3.07 32.23 -4.38
C LEU A 16 3.22 31.70 -5.82
N CYS A 17 3.05 30.39 -6.03
CA CYS A 17 3.21 29.78 -7.35
C CYS A 17 2.01 30.10 -8.24
N THR A 18 2.24 30.78 -9.35
CA THR A 18 1.17 31.12 -10.31
C THR A 18 0.79 29.98 -11.25
N GLY A 19 1.44 28.82 -11.15
CA GLY A 19 1.18 27.70 -12.06
C GLY A 19 1.71 27.88 -13.49
N CYS A 20 2.53 28.89 -13.77
CA CYS A 20 2.97 29.24 -15.13
C CYS A 20 3.88 28.21 -15.84
N GLY A 21 4.40 27.20 -15.13
CA GLY A 21 5.18 26.11 -15.70
C GLY A 21 6.61 26.46 -16.15
N ILE A 22 7.07 27.72 -16.05
CA ILE A 22 8.41 28.14 -16.50
C ILE A 22 9.52 27.31 -15.83
N CYS A 23 9.39 27.03 -14.54
CA CYS A 23 10.36 26.21 -13.79
C CYS A 23 10.40 24.76 -14.27
N VAL A 24 9.27 24.18 -14.66
CA VAL A 24 9.16 22.82 -15.21
C VAL A 24 9.95 22.72 -16.52
N HIS A 25 9.75 23.68 -17.43
CA HIS A 25 10.43 23.70 -18.72
C HIS A 25 11.92 24.02 -18.62
N LYS A 26 12.32 24.89 -17.68
CA LYS A 26 13.72 25.25 -17.47
C LYS A 26 14.52 24.18 -16.70
N CYS A 27 13.85 23.24 -16.02
CA CYS A 27 14.54 22.22 -15.23
C CYS A 27 15.25 21.21 -16.16
N PRO A 28 16.58 21.13 -16.18
CA PRO A 28 17.31 20.23 -17.09
C PRO A 28 17.09 18.75 -16.76
N PHE A 29 16.68 18.44 -15.53
CA PHE A 29 16.49 17.08 -15.03
C PHE A 29 15.02 16.66 -14.94
N ARG A 30 14.07 17.53 -15.31
CA ARG A 30 12.62 17.28 -15.14
C ARG A 30 12.23 16.91 -13.70
N ALA A 31 12.94 17.46 -12.72
CA ALA A 31 12.71 17.22 -11.30
C ALA A 31 11.55 18.06 -10.71
N ILE A 32 10.95 18.94 -11.51
CA ILE A 32 9.86 19.83 -11.09
C ILE A 32 8.60 19.45 -11.85
N SER A 33 7.52 19.21 -11.12
CA SER A 33 6.17 19.08 -11.66
C SER A 33 5.28 20.12 -11.00
N ILE A 34 4.53 20.88 -11.79
CA ILE A 34 3.54 21.85 -11.30
C ILE A 34 2.19 21.41 -11.84
N ILE A 35 1.27 21.11 -10.92
CA ILE A 35 -0.08 20.66 -11.22
C ILE A 35 -1.02 21.66 -10.59
N ASN A 36 -1.94 22.21 -11.39
CA ASN A 36 -3.02 23.04 -10.86
C ASN A 36 -4.07 22.11 -10.24
N LEU A 37 -4.25 22.23 -8.93
CA LEU A 37 -5.23 21.43 -8.19
C LEU A 37 -6.65 21.91 -8.53
N PRO A 38 -7.59 20.98 -8.82
CA PRO A 38 -9.01 21.30 -8.85
C PRO A 38 -9.46 21.87 -7.50
N GLN A 39 -10.38 22.83 -7.53
CA GLN A 39 -10.90 23.50 -6.34
C GLN A 39 -11.54 22.49 -5.35
N GLU A 40 -12.08 21.39 -5.86
CA GLU A 40 -12.68 20.31 -5.07
C GLU A 40 -11.68 19.57 -4.18
N LEU A 41 -10.38 19.63 -4.51
CA LEU A 41 -9.31 19.00 -3.74
C LEU A 41 -8.64 19.96 -2.75
N GLU A 42 -8.97 21.25 -2.78
CA GLU A 42 -8.46 22.22 -1.81
C GLU A 42 -8.91 21.85 -0.39
N GLY A 43 -7.95 21.83 0.54
CA GLY A 43 -8.19 21.42 1.93
C GLY A 43 -8.45 19.92 2.12
N ARG A 44 -8.45 19.10 1.05
CA ARG A 44 -8.66 17.65 1.12
C ARG A 44 -7.37 16.83 1.08
N CYS A 45 -6.23 17.45 1.34
CA CYS A 45 -4.98 16.70 1.45
C CYS A 45 -5.06 15.74 2.63
N ILE A 46 -4.94 14.43 2.38
CA ILE A 46 -5.00 13.37 3.40
C ILE A 46 -3.60 13.13 3.98
N HIS A 47 -2.59 13.07 3.12
CA HIS A 47 -1.21 12.84 3.53
C HIS A 47 -0.23 13.56 2.60
N ARG A 48 0.85 14.11 3.15
CA ARG A 48 1.94 14.74 2.39
C ARG A 48 3.32 14.40 2.97
N TYR A 49 4.25 13.97 2.12
CA TYR A 49 5.65 13.72 2.51
C TYR A 49 6.49 15.00 2.56
N GLY A 50 6.12 15.91 3.45
CA GLY A 50 6.83 17.19 3.65
C GLY A 50 6.65 18.21 2.52
N PRO A 51 7.31 19.37 2.62
CA PRO A 51 7.21 20.44 1.62
C PRO A 51 7.60 19.96 0.21
N ASN A 52 6.74 20.26 -0.77
CA ASN A 52 6.88 19.80 -2.17
C ASN A 52 7.05 18.28 -2.35
N GLY A 53 6.68 17.50 -1.33
CA GLY A 53 6.61 16.05 -1.42
C GLY A 53 5.32 15.57 -2.09
N PHE A 54 5.26 14.25 -2.31
CA PHE A 54 4.04 13.60 -2.79
C PHE A 54 2.87 13.88 -1.82
N ALA A 55 1.72 14.21 -2.38
CA ALA A 55 0.48 14.46 -1.65
C ALA A 55 -0.64 13.54 -2.14
N LEU A 56 -1.35 12.92 -1.20
CA LEU A 56 -2.50 12.06 -1.44
C LEU A 56 -3.77 12.82 -1.03
N TYR A 57 -4.80 12.81 -1.88
CA TYR A 57 -6.03 13.58 -1.68
C TYR A 57 -7.29 12.72 -1.53
N GLU A 58 -7.25 11.45 -1.93
CA GLU A 58 -8.38 10.54 -1.83
C GLU A 58 -7.92 9.16 -1.35
N LEU A 59 -8.85 8.42 -0.73
CA LEU A 59 -8.67 7.03 -0.35
C LEU A 59 -9.80 6.19 -0.95
N PRO A 60 -9.52 4.97 -1.44
CA PRO A 60 -10.57 4.05 -1.80
C PRO A 60 -11.33 3.60 -0.55
N ILE A 61 -12.63 3.35 -0.69
CA ILE A 61 -13.49 2.89 0.40
C ILE A 61 -13.54 1.35 0.36
N PRO A 62 -13.03 0.63 1.37
CA PRO A 62 -13.19 -0.82 1.45
C PRO A 62 -14.66 -1.21 1.61
N ARG A 63 -15.13 -2.19 0.83
CA ARG A 63 -16.48 -2.75 0.97
C ARG A 63 -16.40 -4.23 1.37
N VAL A 64 -17.16 -4.60 2.39
CA VAL A 64 -17.25 -5.98 2.88
C VAL A 64 -17.84 -6.88 1.80
N GLY A 65 -17.34 -8.11 1.70
CA GLY A 65 -17.85 -9.11 0.76
C GLY A 65 -17.54 -8.79 -0.72
N LYS A 66 -16.58 -7.90 -0.99
CA LYS A 66 -16.15 -7.55 -2.36
C LYS A 66 -14.64 -7.40 -2.46
N VAL A 67 -14.10 -7.73 -3.62
CA VAL A 67 -12.74 -7.37 -4.01
C VAL A 67 -12.76 -5.97 -4.63
N ALA A 68 -12.06 -5.02 -4.00
CA ALA A 68 -11.86 -3.68 -4.55
C ALA A 68 -10.51 -3.57 -5.24
N GLY A 69 -10.50 -3.26 -6.54
CA GLY A 69 -9.28 -3.05 -7.32
C GLY A 69 -8.84 -1.59 -7.30
N LEU A 70 -7.57 -1.33 -6.97
CA LEU A 70 -6.94 -0.01 -7.07
C LEU A 70 -5.96 0.02 -8.24
N VAL A 71 -6.31 0.73 -9.32
CA VAL A 71 -5.54 0.79 -10.56
C VAL A 71 -5.04 2.20 -10.82
N GLY A 72 -3.77 2.31 -11.21
CA GLY A 72 -3.12 3.59 -11.51
C GLY A 72 -1.64 3.39 -11.81
N GLN A 73 -0.99 4.40 -12.39
CA GLN A 73 0.44 4.36 -12.67
C GLN A 73 1.29 4.28 -11.39
N ASN A 74 2.56 3.91 -11.50
CA ASN A 74 3.48 3.92 -10.37
C ASN A 74 3.70 5.35 -9.87
N GLY A 75 3.80 5.54 -8.56
CA GLY A 75 3.93 6.88 -7.95
C GLY A 75 2.62 7.67 -7.78
N THR A 76 1.45 7.08 -8.07
CA THR A 76 0.14 7.73 -7.86
C THR A 76 -0.38 7.65 -6.42
N GLY A 77 0.36 7.00 -5.50
CA GLY A 77 -0.01 6.88 -4.09
C GLY A 77 -0.81 5.64 -3.71
N LYS A 78 -0.87 4.61 -4.58
CA LYS A 78 -1.58 3.35 -4.29
C LYS A 78 -1.10 2.69 -2.99
N THR A 79 0.21 2.48 -2.87
CA THR A 79 0.85 1.95 -1.66
C THR A 79 0.62 2.87 -0.46
N THR A 80 0.73 4.19 -0.62
CA THR A 80 0.43 5.15 0.47
C THR A 80 -1.01 5.02 0.96
N ALA A 81 -1.98 4.86 0.04
CA ALA A 81 -3.38 4.66 0.40
C ALA A 81 -3.60 3.35 1.15
N LEU A 82 -2.98 2.26 0.70
CA LEU A 82 -2.99 0.95 1.35
C LEU A 82 -2.39 1.00 2.76
N GLU A 83 -1.23 1.65 2.95
CA GLU A 83 -0.59 1.80 4.27
C GLU A 83 -1.44 2.63 5.24
N ILE A 84 -2.15 3.67 4.74
CA ILE A 84 -3.08 4.46 5.55
C ILE A 84 -4.29 3.62 5.95
N LEU A 85 -4.89 2.90 5.00
CA LEU A 85 -6.06 2.06 5.25
C LEU A 85 -5.72 0.88 6.17
N ALA A 86 -4.50 0.35 6.10
CA ALA A 86 -3.99 -0.69 6.98
C ALA A 86 -3.57 -0.17 8.37
N GLY A 87 -3.59 1.14 8.60
CA GLY A 87 -3.20 1.76 9.88
C GLY A 87 -1.68 1.84 10.11
N ASN A 88 -0.85 1.42 9.15
CA ASN A 88 0.61 1.49 9.22
C ASN A 88 1.15 2.92 9.02
N LEU A 89 0.38 3.78 8.34
CA LEU A 89 0.71 5.18 8.10
C LEU A 89 -0.40 6.10 8.59
N SER A 90 -0.10 6.94 9.58
CA SER A 90 -1.05 7.95 10.03
C SER A 90 -1.12 9.12 9.03
N PRO A 91 -2.33 9.53 8.59
CA PRO A 91 -2.49 10.73 7.76
C PRO A 91 -2.09 11.98 8.53
N ASN A 92 -1.47 12.94 7.84
CA ASN A 92 -1.05 14.21 8.42
C ASN A 92 -1.86 15.40 7.92
N PHE A 93 -2.86 15.17 7.06
CA PHE A 93 -3.76 16.17 6.50
C PHE A 93 -3.04 17.36 5.85
N GLY A 94 -1.87 17.10 5.24
CA GLY A 94 -1.01 18.13 4.64
C GLY A 94 -0.22 18.96 5.66
N LEU A 95 -0.36 18.69 6.96
CA LEU A 95 0.36 19.38 8.02
C LEU A 95 1.78 18.80 8.19
N GLN A 96 2.73 19.65 8.56
CA GLN A 96 4.10 19.22 8.86
C GLN A 96 4.24 18.49 10.20
N LYS A 97 3.22 18.54 11.06
CA LYS A 97 3.18 17.88 12.37
C LYS A 97 2.22 16.70 12.32
N VAL A 98 2.49 15.68 13.14
CA VAL A 98 1.58 14.54 13.32
C VAL A 98 0.22 15.08 13.76
N ALA A 99 -0.83 14.71 13.03
CA ALA A 99 -2.17 15.15 13.33
C ALA A 99 -2.66 14.50 14.64
N PRO A 100 -3.39 15.22 15.50
CA PRO A 100 -3.97 14.62 16.71
C PRO A 100 -5.00 13.54 16.30
N PRO A 101 -5.21 12.48 17.10
CA PRO A 101 -6.15 11.40 16.75
C PRO A 101 -7.58 11.89 16.42
N ARG A 102 -8.03 12.99 17.05
CA ARG A 102 -9.34 13.61 16.77
C ARG A 102 -9.46 14.16 15.35
N ALA A 103 -8.35 14.59 14.73
CA ALA A 103 -8.36 15.16 13.39
C ALA A 103 -8.81 14.15 12.33
N LEU A 104 -8.54 12.86 12.50
CA LEU A 104 -9.00 11.81 11.59
C LEU A 104 -10.53 11.74 11.53
N ASN A 105 -11.18 11.72 12.69
CA ASN A 105 -12.64 11.67 12.77
C ASN A 105 -13.31 12.94 12.25
N GLU A 106 -12.67 14.09 12.43
CA GLU A 106 -13.16 15.38 11.95
C GLU A 106 -13.00 15.50 10.42
N PHE A 107 -11.83 15.14 9.89
CA PHE A 107 -11.53 15.22 8.46
C PHE A 107 -12.47 14.35 7.62
N PHE A 108 -12.78 13.14 8.09
CA PHE A 108 -13.67 12.22 7.38
C PHE A 108 -15.14 12.34 7.80
N LYS A 109 -15.53 13.35 8.59
CA LYS A 109 -16.87 13.47 9.17
C LYS A 109 -17.98 13.34 8.12
N GLY A 110 -18.93 12.43 8.34
CA GLY A 110 -20.07 12.19 7.45
C GLY A 110 -19.74 11.35 6.21
N SER A 111 -18.54 10.79 6.10
CA SER A 111 -18.15 9.89 5.01
C SER A 111 -18.14 8.41 5.44
N GLU A 112 -18.17 7.49 4.47
CA GLU A 112 -17.98 6.05 4.71
C GLU A 112 -16.62 5.76 5.39
N LEU A 113 -15.59 6.58 5.11
CA LEU A 113 -14.26 6.44 5.71
C LEU A 113 -14.24 6.75 7.21
N GLN A 114 -15.12 7.63 7.71
CA GLN A 114 -15.23 7.85 9.16
C GLN A 114 -15.67 6.57 9.88
N ALA A 115 -16.69 5.89 9.34
CA ALA A 115 -17.16 4.63 9.90
C ALA A 115 -16.09 3.53 9.79
N TYR A 116 -15.32 3.53 8.70
CA TYR A 116 -14.18 2.64 8.52
C TYR A 116 -13.10 2.86 9.60
N PHE A 117 -12.60 4.09 9.74
CA PHE A 117 -11.54 4.41 10.70
C PHE A 117 -11.99 4.26 12.16
N ALA A 118 -13.27 4.47 12.47
CA ALA A 118 -13.81 4.21 13.80
C ALA A 118 -13.77 2.72 14.20
N ARG A 119 -13.67 1.81 13.23
CA ARG A 119 -13.63 0.35 13.44
C ARG A 119 -12.24 -0.24 13.28
N ILE A 120 -11.29 0.51 12.70
CA ILE A 120 -9.98 -0.01 12.28
C ILE A 120 -9.20 -0.70 13.41
N GLU A 121 -9.29 -0.19 14.65
CA GLU A 121 -8.61 -0.76 15.82
C GLU A 121 -9.18 -2.12 16.27
N ARG A 122 -10.39 -2.48 15.80
CA ARG A 122 -11.12 -3.70 16.17
C ARG A 122 -11.13 -4.76 15.07
N VAL A 123 -10.53 -4.45 13.93
CA VAL A 123 -10.57 -5.26 12.71
C VAL A 123 -9.21 -5.96 12.56
N LYS A 124 -9.21 -7.28 12.41
CA LYS A 124 -8.00 -8.04 12.10
C LYS A 124 -7.63 -7.83 10.64
N MET A 125 -6.35 -7.55 10.37
CA MET A 125 -5.86 -7.28 9.03
C MET A 125 -4.74 -8.22 8.63
N ALA A 126 -4.75 -8.63 7.37
CA ALA A 126 -3.64 -9.32 6.74
C ALA A 126 -3.11 -8.47 5.58
N TYR A 127 -1.80 -8.24 5.54
CA TYR A 127 -1.17 -7.35 4.58
C TYR A 127 -0.05 -8.05 3.82
N LYS A 128 -0.20 -8.17 2.50
CA LYS A 128 0.88 -8.56 1.58
C LYS A 128 1.54 -7.27 1.07
N PRO A 129 2.79 -6.96 1.46
CA PRO A 129 3.48 -5.76 1.02
C PRO A 129 3.96 -5.84 -0.45
N GLN A 130 4.15 -4.70 -1.09
CA GLN A 130 4.73 -4.61 -2.44
C GLN A 130 6.14 -5.23 -2.48
N ALA A 131 7.00 -4.83 -1.54
CA ALA A 131 8.40 -5.21 -1.51
C ALA A 131 8.64 -6.59 -0.85
N ILE A 132 8.52 -7.66 -1.65
CA ILE A 132 8.77 -9.04 -1.20
C ILE A 132 10.24 -9.36 -0.91
N ASP A 133 11.19 -8.61 -1.48
CA ASP A 133 12.63 -8.83 -1.24
C ASP A 133 13.04 -8.59 0.21
N ARG A 134 12.22 -7.86 0.98
CA ARG A 134 12.42 -7.70 2.42
C ARG A 134 12.04 -8.97 3.19
N LEU A 135 11.10 -9.76 2.67
CA LEU A 135 10.64 -10.98 3.32
C LEU A 135 11.79 -11.98 3.51
N SER A 136 12.61 -12.21 2.48
CA SER A 136 13.77 -13.11 2.54
C SER A 136 14.90 -12.60 3.45
N LYS A 137 14.90 -11.30 3.78
CA LYS A 137 15.88 -10.69 4.68
C LYS A 137 15.45 -10.78 6.14
N VAL A 138 14.14 -10.63 6.41
CA VAL A 138 13.58 -10.56 7.76
C VAL A 138 13.14 -11.94 8.26
N VAL A 139 12.61 -12.78 7.38
CA VAL A 139 12.09 -14.10 7.71
C VAL A 139 13.14 -15.16 7.40
N ARG A 140 13.34 -16.07 8.35
CA ARG A 140 14.26 -17.21 8.25
C ARG A 140 13.44 -18.50 8.42
N GLY A 141 13.95 -19.59 7.86
CA GLY A 141 13.32 -20.91 7.95
C GLY A 141 12.92 -21.43 6.58
N GLU A 142 12.18 -22.53 6.61
CA GLU A 142 11.62 -23.16 5.42
C GLU A 142 10.22 -22.63 5.11
N VAL A 143 9.79 -22.81 3.86
CA VAL A 143 8.48 -22.32 3.38
C VAL A 143 7.33 -22.96 4.17
N GLY A 144 7.38 -24.28 4.37
CA GLY A 144 6.36 -25.04 5.08
C GLY A 144 6.26 -24.63 6.55
N GLU A 145 7.40 -24.42 7.21
CA GLU A 145 7.45 -23.95 8.60
C GLU A 145 6.81 -22.56 8.74
N LEU A 146 7.11 -21.65 7.83
CA LEU A 146 6.51 -20.31 7.84
C LEU A 146 5.00 -20.40 7.69
N LEU A 147 4.51 -21.14 6.67
CA LEU A 147 3.09 -21.27 6.41
C LEU A 147 2.37 -21.90 7.61
N ALA A 148 2.89 -22.99 8.17
CA ALA A 148 2.32 -23.62 9.36
C ALA A 148 2.29 -22.68 10.58
N LYS A 149 3.32 -21.82 10.73
CA LYS A 149 3.40 -20.85 11.83
C LYS A 149 2.36 -19.73 11.72
N VAL A 150 2.06 -19.27 10.52
CA VAL A 150 1.13 -18.14 10.30
C VAL A 150 -0.29 -18.60 9.97
N ASP A 151 -0.53 -19.90 9.82
CA ASP A 151 -1.85 -20.43 9.51
C ASP A 151 -2.78 -20.35 10.71
N GLU A 152 -3.76 -19.45 10.61
CA GLU A 152 -4.81 -19.25 11.61
C GLU A 152 -6.14 -19.85 11.13
N ARG A 153 -6.20 -20.35 9.89
CA ARG A 153 -7.40 -20.85 9.21
C ARG A 153 -7.37 -22.36 8.94
N ASN A 154 -6.24 -23.02 9.18
CA ASN A 154 -5.97 -24.42 8.85
C ASN A 154 -6.11 -24.74 7.34
N ILE A 155 -5.70 -23.80 6.48
CA ILE A 155 -5.78 -23.92 5.01
C ILE A 155 -4.40 -23.87 4.33
N ALA A 156 -3.30 -23.92 5.09
CA ALA A 156 -1.94 -23.83 4.52
C ALA A 156 -1.67 -24.88 3.44
N GLY A 157 -2.17 -26.11 3.60
CA GLY A 157 -2.02 -27.17 2.59
C GLY A 157 -2.75 -26.84 1.29
N ASP A 158 -3.98 -26.33 1.38
CA ASP A 158 -4.78 -25.93 0.22
C ASP A 158 -4.16 -24.73 -0.50
N MET A 159 -3.69 -23.73 0.26
CA MET A 159 -3.00 -22.56 -0.29
C MET A 159 -1.66 -22.95 -0.93
N ALA A 160 -0.89 -23.85 -0.31
CA ALA A 160 0.36 -24.35 -0.88
C ALA A 160 0.13 -25.08 -2.20
N LYS A 161 -0.95 -25.88 -2.30
CA LYS A 161 -1.34 -26.53 -3.54
C LYS A 161 -1.82 -25.53 -4.60
N ALA A 162 -2.71 -24.62 -4.22
CA ALA A 162 -3.31 -23.64 -5.14
C ALA A 162 -2.29 -22.66 -5.72
N LEU A 163 -1.23 -22.35 -4.97
CA LEU A 163 -0.15 -21.45 -5.36
C LEU A 163 1.13 -22.20 -5.74
N GLU A 164 1.07 -23.51 -6.01
CA GLU A 164 2.18 -24.33 -6.53
C GLU A 164 3.45 -24.28 -5.66
N LEU A 165 3.28 -24.25 -4.34
CA LEU A 165 4.37 -24.18 -3.35
C LEU A 165 4.83 -25.55 -2.82
N ASN A 166 4.12 -26.64 -3.16
CA ASN A 166 4.42 -27.99 -2.66
C ASN A 166 5.88 -28.43 -2.89
N GLU A 167 6.42 -28.14 -4.08
CA GLU A 167 7.79 -28.49 -4.45
C GLU A 167 8.86 -27.69 -3.69
N VAL A 168 8.46 -26.60 -3.03
CA VAL A 168 9.37 -25.69 -2.32
C VAL A 168 9.12 -25.62 -0.82
N LEU A 169 8.24 -26.47 -0.27
CA LEU A 169 7.90 -26.48 1.16
C LEU A 169 9.14 -26.63 2.06
N ASN A 170 10.06 -27.53 1.68
CA ASN A 170 11.28 -27.80 2.45
C ASN A 170 12.46 -26.90 2.01
N ARG A 171 12.22 -25.88 1.18
CA ARG A 171 13.27 -24.98 0.69
C ARG A 171 13.41 -23.80 1.63
N ASN A 172 14.65 -23.34 1.83
CA ASN A 172 14.90 -22.13 2.59
C ASN A 172 14.37 -20.90 1.84
N ILE A 173 13.66 -20.01 2.55
CA ILE A 173 13.04 -18.81 1.99
C ILE A 173 14.06 -17.91 1.26
N LYS A 174 15.32 -17.87 1.71
CA LYS A 174 16.38 -17.07 1.08
C LYS A 174 16.77 -17.53 -0.31
N LEU A 175 16.46 -18.78 -0.66
CA LEU A 175 16.83 -19.38 -1.93
C LEU A 175 15.71 -19.28 -2.97
N LEU A 176 14.55 -18.76 -2.59
CA LEU A 176 13.40 -18.62 -3.49
C LEU A 176 13.63 -17.54 -4.55
N SER A 177 13.15 -17.81 -5.76
CA SER A 177 12.98 -16.83 -6.82
C SER A 177 11.92 -15.78 -6.46
N GLY A 178 11.90 -14.66 -7.18
CA GLY A 178 10.89 -13.62 -6.97
C GLY A 178 9.45 -14.11 -7.13
N GLY A 179 9.18 -15.00 -8.10
CA GLY A 179 7.86 -15.60 -8.30
C GLY A 179 7.46 -16.55 -7.16
N GLU A 180 8.39 -17.37 -6.66
CA GLU A 180 8.16 -18.22 -5.48
C GLU A 180 7.92 -17.38 -4.22
N LEU A 181 8.72 -16.33 -3.99
CA LEU A 181 8.53 -15.39 -2.88
C LEU A 181 7.18 -14.67 -2.95
N GLN A 182 6.76 -14.26 -4.15
CA GLN A 182 5.47 -13.61 -4.34
C GLN A 182 4.31 -14.56 -4.00
N ARG A 183 4.36 -15.81 -4.48
CA ARG A 183 3.36 -16.84 -4.18
C ARG A 183 3.33 -17.16 -2.69
N LEU A 184 4.49 -17.28 -2.05
CA LEU A 184 4.59 -17.45 -0.60
C LEU A 184 3.99 -16.26 0.16
N ALA A 185 4.25 -15.02 -0.26
CA ALA A 185 3.70 -13.83 0.38
C ALA A 185 2.16 -13.76 0.27
N ILE A 186 1.60 -14.17 -0.87
CA ILE A 186 0.15 -14.29 -1.05
C ILE A 186 -0.41 -15.39 -0.14
N ALA A 187 0.20 -16.57 -0.13
CA ALA A 187 -0.21 -17.69 0.71
C ALA A 187 -0.18 -17.31 2.20
N ALA A 188 0.93 -16.71 2.66
CA ALA A 188 1.10 -16.29 4.05
C ALA A 188 0.09 -15.23 4.49
N ALA A 189 -0.38 -14.36 3.58
CA ALA A 189 -1.46 -13.43 3.88
C ALA A 189 -2.83 -14.14 3.89
N ALA A 190 -3.09 -15.05 2.96
CA ALA A 190 -4.36 -15.74 2.81
C ALA A 190 -4.69 -16.69 3.99
N VAL A 191 -3.68 -17.33 4.59
CA VAL A 191 -3.85 -18.27 5.72
C VAL A 191 -4.13 -17.57 7.06
N ARG A 192 -3.97 -16.24 7.14
CA ARG A 192 -4.29 -15.44 8.33
C ARG A 192 -5.80 -15.32 8.50
N ASP A 193 -6.29 -15.36 9.74
CA ASP A 193 -7.67 -15.05 10.09
C ASP A 193 -7.83 -13.54 10.21
N ALA A 194 -8.31 -12.91 9.13
CA ALA A 194 -8.44 -11.47 9.02
C ALA A 194 -9.79 -11.05 8.47
N ASP A 195 -10.31 -9.93 8.96
CA ASP A 195 -11.52 -9.30 8.46
C ASP A 195 -11.25 -8.53 7.15
N ILE A 196 -10.02 -8.05 6.97
CA ILE A 196 -9.59 -7.31 5.77
C ILE A 196 -8.23 -7.82 5.28
N TYR A 197 -8.17 -8.14 3.99
CA TYR A 197 -6.95 -8.53 3.30
C TYR A 197 -6.51 -7.44 2.32
N TYR A 198 -5.26 -7.02 2.45
CA TYR A 198 -4.63 -6.06 1.55
C TYR A 198 -3.54 -6.74 0.73
N PHE A 199 -3.61 -6.58 -0.58
CA PHE A 199 -2.62 -7.10 -1.51
C PHE A 199 -2.02 -5.96 -2.33
N ASP A 200 -0.77 -5.57 -2.00
CA ASP A 200 -0.03 -4.59 -2.79
C ASP A 200 0.82 -5.29 -3.86
N GLU A 201 0.56 -4.91 -5.12
CA GLU A 201 1.11 -5.50 -6.35
C GLU A 201 1.20 -7.05 -6.32
N PRO A 202 0.07 -7.78 -6.21
CA PRO A 202 0.08 -9.25 -6.12
C PRO A 202 0.51 -9.97 -7.41
N SER A 203 0.48 -9.30 -8.57
CA SER A 203 0.85 -9.89 -9.86
C SER A 203 2.33 -9.76 -10.23
N ALA A 204 3.16 -9.07 -9.41
CA ALA A 204 4.56 -8.84 -9.71
C ALA A 204 5.34 -10.17 -9.78
N HIS A 205 6.29 -10.28 -10.72
CA HIS A 205 7.14 -11.46 -10.93
C HIS A 205 6.44 -12.78 -11.29
N LEU A 206 5.11 -12.78 -11.41
CA LEU A 206 4.33 -13.95 -11.79
C LEU A 206 4.17 -14.05 -13.31
N ASP A 207 4.23 -15.28 -13.81
CA ASP A 207 3.82 -15.60 -15.19
C ASP A 207 2.28 -15.54 -15.35
N VAL A 208 1.80 -15.74 -16.57
CA VAL A 208 0.37 -15.62 -16.89
C VAL A 208 -0.49 -16.59 -16.08
N TYR A 209 -0.08 -17.86 -15.95
CA TYR A 209 -0.85 -18.87 -15.22
C TYR A 209 -0.85 -18.59 -13.72
N GLN A 210 0.30 -18.23 -13.17
CA GLN A 210 0.43 -17.88 -11.76
C GLN A 210 -0.39 -16.64 -11.38
N ARG A 211 -0.51 -15.65 -12.28
CA ARG A 211 -1.39 -14.48 -12.06
C ARG A 211 -2.86 -14.86 -11.96
N LEU A 212 -3.32 -15.77 -12.84
CA LEU A 212 -4.70 -16.26 -12.80
C LEU A 212 -4.97 -17.04 -11.51
N ASN A 213 -4.04 -17.91 -11.10
CA ASN A 213 -4.13 -18.65 -9.85
C ASN A 213 -4.16 -17.72 -8.62
N ALA A 214 -3.27 -16.72 -8.58
CA ALA A 214 -3.26 -15.71 -7.52
C ALA A 214 -4.59 -14.92 -7.46
N ALA A 215 -5.12 -14.50 -8.62
CA ALA A 215 -6.39 -13.78 -8.68
C ALA A 215 -7.57 -14.64 -8.20
N ARG A 216 -7.58 -15.94 -8.53
CA ARG A 216 -8.58 -16.90 -8.04
C ARG A 216 -8.51 -17.02 -6.51
N VAL A 217 -7.32 -17.26 -5.96
CA VAL A 217 -7.13 -17.37 -4.50
C VAL A 217 -7.59 -16.10 -3.78
N ILE A 218 -7.23 -14.92 -4.28
CA ILE A 218 -7.66 -13.64 -3.68
C ILE A 218 -9.19 -13.50 -3.71
N ARG A 219 -9.84 -13.97 -4.78
CA ARG A 219 -11.30 -13.93 -4.90
C ARG A 219 -11.99 -14.89 -3.92
N GLU A 220 -11.44 -16.08 -3.72
CA GLU A 220 -11.94 -17.08 -2.77
C GLU A 220 -11.88 -16.60 -1.31
N LEU A 221 -11.06 -15.58 -0.98
CA LEU A 221 -11.05 -14.98 0.37
C LEU A 221 -12.34 -14.21 0.71
N VAL A 222 -13.14 -13.89 -0.30
CA VAL A 222 -14.36 -13.10 -0.17
C VAL A 222 -15.60 -14.00 -0.15
N GLU A 223 -15.47 -15.25 -0.59
CA GLU A 223 -16.52 -16.27 -0.67
C GLU A 223 -16.63 -17.06 0.65
#